data_AF-A0A8C4KBR3-F1
#
_entry.id   AF-A0A8C4KBR3-F1
#
_cell.length_a   1.000
_cell.length_b   1.000
_cell.length_c   1.000
_cell.angle_alpha   90.00
_cell.angle_beta   90.00
_cell.angle_gamma   90.00
#
_symmetry.space_group_name_H-M   'P 1'
#
loop_
_entity.id
_entity.type
_entity.pdbx_description
1 polymer ?
#
loop_
_entity_poly.entity_id
_entity_poly.type
_entity_poly.pdbx_seq_one_letter_code
_entity_poly.pdbx_strand_id
1 'polypeptide(L)'
;MCLKNQDSKLWGQSMQLASQKIYGLSDENNDDRVLQCCLQYQNLFPQAVVILCTDDKNLCNKAIVSEVKAFCKADLVTALQNLNINRHQNCVDLQQSKCDTEFRKTEGRDANITAQFPSILPDLEKNLGEALSCILETEMKIAFGNLWMEILYLKPPWTLASLLQCYKKHWVAVFGYVVPRSLLATVEYLYKHLCRAQTVDSSAAGVLLQESKKLLHAFSSRSDYNGVLPRAYAEVSKLHQTLTEVKSDTGQDLSEDTMVLSENAVCEKMEAMTPNLQNCEEKKLHSSTHVAQENRHQEIWSVLEGVWNTINLYSVEIFQKLDPNTVTVTAKSSFEEAFLGLQKLIAAVNDILEGIRRILTPNSTFQDIWTLYNFLISNEINNSIKFTAEELYECVSQEIYRERLAVGCCQLAQLEHTIKQCNASVHTEAKNRGWL
;
A
#
# COMPACT_ATOMS: atom_id res chain seq x y z
N MET A 1 45.62 -26.70 6.68
CA MET A 1 46.66 -25.70 7.05
C MET A 1 46.35 -25.27 8.49
N CYS A 2 47.13 -25.70 9.48
CA CYS A 2 46.89 -25.34 10.88
C CYS A 2 47.63 -24.03 11.18
N LEU A 3 46.94 -23.07 11.81
CA LEU A 3 47.51 -21.80 12.25
C LEU A 3 48.54 -22.09 13.35
N LYS A 4 49.83 -22.08 13.01
CA LYS A 4 50.92 -22.47 13.94
C LYS A 4 51.37 -21.34 14.88
N ASN A 5 51.06 -20.09 14.54
CA ASN A 5 51.45 -18.90 15.31
C ASN A 5 50.20 -18.08 15.65
N GLN A 6 50.11 -17.57 16.88
CA GLN A 6 49.05 -16.63 17.27
C GLN A 6 49.32 -15.26 16.65
N ASP A 7 48.56 -14.91 15.62
CA ASP A 7 48.49 -13.54 15.10
C ASP A 7 47.48 -12.75 15.93
N SER A 8 47.86 -11.58 16.44
CA SER A 8 46.98 -10.73 17.26
C SER A 8 45.78 -10.18 16.50
N LYS A 9 45.79 -10.24 15.16
CA LYS A 9 44.69 -9.85 14.28
C LYS A 9 43.75 -10.99 13.93
N LEU A 10 44.09 -12.23 14.31
CA LEU A 10 43.31 -13.41 14.02
C LEU A 10 42.79 -14.03 15.32
N TRP A 11 41.51 -13.84 15.59
CA TRP A 11 40.84 -14.43 16.74
C TRP A 11 39.70 -15.33 16.30
N GLY A 12 39.52 -16.43 17.03
CA GLY A 12 38.34 -17.28 16.89
C GLY A 12 37.16 -16.74 17.68
N GLN A 13 35.99 -17.32 17.44
CA GLN A 13 34.82 -17.08 18.27
C GLN A 13 34.99 -17.72 19.66
N SER A 14 34.60 -17.01 20.72
CA SER A 14 34.63 -17.57 22.08
C SER A 14 33.58 -18.66 22.26
N MET A 15 33.83 -19.64 23.14
CA MET A 15 32.89 -20.74 23.39
C MET A 15 31.54 -20.25 23.94
N GLN A 16 31.54 -19.14 24.69
CA GLN A 16 30.31 -18.50 25.19
C GLN A 16 29.49 -17.92 24.04
N LEU A 17 30.11 -17.18 23.12
CA LEU A 17 29.43 -16.63 21.94
C LEU A 17 28.94 -17.75 21.01
N ALA A 18 29.75 -18.78 20.80
CA ALA A 18 29.37 -19.95 19.99
C ALA A 18 28.17 -20.72 20.57
N SER A 19 27.92 -20.61 21.88
CA SER A 19 26.77 -21.27 22.54
C SER A 19 25.47 -20.44 22.51
N GLN A 20 25.54 -19.17 22.10
CA GLN A 20 24.37 -18.29 22.04
C GLN A 20 23.53 -18.62 20.80
N LYS A 21 22.37 -19.24 20.99
CA LYS A 21 21.45 -19.51 19.87
C LYS A 21 20.77 -18.23 19.42
N ILE A 22 20.90 -17.91 18.13
CA ILE A 22 20.04 -16.91 17.48
C ILE A 22 18.68 -17.57 17.25
N TYR A 23 17.62 -16.98 17.78
CA TYR A 23 16.25 -17.47 17.64
C TYR A 23 15.85 -17.51 16.16
N GLY A 24 15.44 -18.68 15.65
CA GLY A 24 15.00 -18.87 14.27
C GLY A 24 16.01 -19.49 13.29
N LEU A 25 17.20 -19.88 13.76
CA LEU A 25 18.16 -20.68 12.97
C LEU A 25 18.36 -22.05 13.62
N SER A 26 18.23 -23.12 12.85
CA SER A 26 18.51 -24.49 13.28
C SER A 26 19.95 -24.86 12.91
N ASP A 27 20.79 -25.11 13.91
CA ASP A 27 22.23 -25.43 13.73
C ASP A 27 22.45 -26.89 13.28
N GLU A 28 21.77 -27.31 12.21
CA GLU A 28 21.72 -28.70 11.74
C GLU A 28 23.01 -29.13 11.02
N ASN A 29 23.72 -28.18 10.39
CA ASN A 29 24.95 -28.46 9.65
C ASN A 29 26.05 -27.42 9.91
N ASN A 30 27.27 -27.73 9.46
CA ASN A 30 28.44 -26.87 9.67
C ASN A 30 28.33 -25.51 8.95
N ASP A 31 27.63 -25.45 7.81
CA ASP A 31 27.41 -24.19 7.08
C ASP A 31 26.51 -23.25 7.88
N ASP A 32 25.47 -23.79 8.51
CA ASP A 32 24.53 -23.04 9.34
C ASP A 32 25.27 -22.46 10.57
N ARG A 33 26.20 -23.23 11.14
CA ARG A 33 27.07 -22.75 12.24
C ARG A 33 28.02 -21.63 11.81
N VAL A 34 28.55 -21.70 10.60
CA VAL A 34 29.40 -20.63 10.04
C VAL A 34 28.57 -19.36 9.79
N LEU A 35 27.35 -19.51 9.26
CA LEU A 35 26.44 -18.38 9.03
C LEU A 35 25.94 -17.75 10.32
N GLN A 36 25.59 -18.59 11.31
CA GLN A 36 25.23 -18.14 12.65
C GLN A 36 26.35 -17.29 13.23
N CYS A 37 27.61 -17.72 13.11
CA CYS A 37 28.76 -16.91 13.51
C CYS A 37 28.79 -15.56 12.77
N CYS A 38 28.63 -15.53 11.44
CA CYS A 38 28.60 -14.27 10.69
C CYS A 38 27.51 -13.31 11.18
N LEU A 39 26.30 -13.81 11.39
CA LEU A 39 25.15 -13.02 11.86
C LEU A 39 25.35 -12.52 13.30
N GLN A 40 25.92 -13.35 14.17
CA GLN A 40 26.28 -12.93 15.53
C GLN A 40 27.27 -11.76 15.50
N TYR A 41 28.31 -11.83 14.67
CA TYR A 41 29.29 -10.75 14.56
C TYR A 41 28.73 -9.49 13.91
N GLN A 42 27.74 -9.58 13.02
CA GLN A 42 27.02 -8.41 12.51
C GLN A 42 26.24 -7.70 13.63
N ASN A 43 25.60 -8.48 14.52
CA ASN A 43 24.87 -7.94 15.67
C ASN A 43 25.81 -7.36 16.74
N LEU A 44 26.94 -8.03 17.01
CA LEU A 44 27.92 -7.57 17.99
C LEU A 44 28.65 -6.30 17.54
N PHE A 45 28.84 -6.13 16.23
CA PHE A 45 29.54 -4.98 15.66
C PHE A 45 28.76 -4.37 14.48
N PRO A 46 27.67 -3.64 14.74
CA PRO A 46 26.80 -3.09 13.67
C PRO A 46 27.50 -2.12 12.72
N GLN A 47 28.60 -1.49 13.18
CA GLN A 47 29.41 -0.58 12.36
C GLN A 47 30.54 -1.28 11.58
N ALA A 48 30.75 -2.58 11.82
CA ALA A 48 31.76 -3.37 11.12
C ALA A 48 31.14 -4.12 9.95
N VAL A 49 31.85 -4.15 8.83
CA VAL A 49 31.43 -4.96 7.68
C VAL A 49 31.90 -6.40 7.90
N VAL A 50 30.95 -7.30 8.15
CA VAL A 50 31.23 -8.73 8.24
C VAL A 50 31.25 -9.33 6.83
N ILE A 51 32.31 -10.07 6.53
CA ILE A 51 32.55 -10.69 5.23
C ILE A 51 32.83 -12.18 5.45
N LEU A 52 32.04 -13.04 4.81
CA LEU A 52 32.29 -14.47 4.73
C LEU A 52 33.23 -14.77 3.56
N CYS A 53 34.38 -15.35 3.84
CA CYS A 53 35.31 -15.81 2.81
C CYS A 53 35.08 -17.30 2.58
N THR A 54 34.50 -17.67 1.44
CA THR A 54 34.24 -19.07 1.09
C THR A 54 34.29 -19.30 -0.41
N ASP A 55 34.89 -20.41 -0.83
CA ASP A 55 34.84 -20.90 -2.21
C ASP A 55 33.68 -21.90 -2.42
N ASP A 56 32.97 -22.26 -1.34
CA ASP A 56 31.80 -23.15 -1.42
C ASP A 56 30.57 -22.39 -1.93
N LYS A 57 30.01 -22.86 -3.05
CA LYS A 57 28.87 -22.22 -3.72
C LYS A 57 27.58 -22.29 -2.90
N ASN A 58 27.35 -23.37 -2.16
CA ASN A 58 26.13 -23.53 -1.37
C ASN A 58 26.17 -22.62 -0.15
N LEU A 59 27.30 -22.58 0.57
CA LEU A 59 27.49 -21.68 1.69
C LEU A 59 27.46 -20.21 1.23
N CYS A 60 28.01 -19.88 0.06
CA CYS A 60 27.91 -18.54 -0.53
C CYS A 60 26.46 -18.17 -0.82
N ASN A 61 25.67 -19.06 -1.43
CA ASN A 61 24.25 -18.81 -1.68
C ASN A 61 23.46 -18.63 -0.39
N LYS A 62 23.73 -19.45 0.64
CA LYS A 62 23.10 -19.30 1.96
C LYS A 62 23.46 -17.95 2.59
N ALA A 63 24.73 -17.53 2.49
CA ALA A 63 25.18 -16.23 2.99
C ALA A 63 24.47 -15.06 2.31
N ILE A 64 24.31 -15.10 0.99
CA ILE A 64 23.58 -14.07 0.22
C ILE A 64 22.12 -13.99 0.67
N VAL A 65 21.44 -15.12 0.86
CA VAL A 65 20.05 -15.16 1.35
C VAL A 65 19.94 -14.65 2.79
N SER A 66 20.98 -14.83 3.62
CA SER A 66 21.08 -14.31 4.97
C SER A 66 21.67 -12.89 5.07
N GLU A 67 21.81 -12.17 3.95
CA GLU A 67 22.37 -10.81 3.90
C GLU A 67 23.82 -10.68 4.43
N VAL A 68 24.57 -11.78 4.42
CA VAL A 68 26.00 -11.81 4.72
C VAL A 68 26.79 -11.70 3.41
N LYS A 69 27.66 -10.69 3.31
CA LYS A 69 28.54 -10.54 2.13
C LYS A 69 29.50 -11.72 2.06
N ALA A 70 29.41 -12.51 1.00
CA ALA A 70 30.31 -13.63 0.77
C ALA A 70 31.16 -13.42 -0.48
N PHE A 71 32.46 -13.71 -0.39
CA PHE A 71 33.37 -13.65 -1.52
C PHE A 71 34.25 -14.90 -1.60
N CYS A 72 34.44 -15.38 -2.83
CA CYS A 72 35.43 -16.40 -3.12
C CYS A 72 36.83 -15.78 -3.14
N LYS A 73 37.87 -16.63 -3.11
CA LYS A 73 39.26 -16.17 -3.12
C LYS A 73 39.58 -15.25 -4.31
N ALA A 74 39.01 -15.51 -5.48
CA ALA A 74 39.24 -14.71 -6.69
C ALA A 74 38.60 -13.32 -6.60
N ASP A 75 37.43 -13.22 -5.95
CA ASP A 75 36.64 -11.98 -5.90
C ASP A 75 36.97 -11.12 -4.67
N LEU A 76 37.53 -11.72 -3.62
CA LEU A 76 37.80 -11.06 -2.34
C LEU A 76 38.71 -9.84 -2.49
N VAL A 77 39.78 -9.94 -3.30
CA VAL A 77 40.74 -8.84 -3.48
C VAL A 77 40.07 -7.64 -4.15
N THR A 78 39.30 -7.88 -5.21
CA THR A 78 38.53 -6.86 -5.93
C THR A 78 37.46 -6.25 -5.03
N ALA A 79 36.75 -7.08 -4.26
CA ALA A 79 35.71 -6.63 -3.33
C ALA A 79 36.28 -5.73 -2.23
N LEU A 80 37.43 -6.08 -1.65
CA LEU A 80 38.09 -5.27 -0.63
C LEU A 80 38.58 -3.92 -1.18
N GLN A 81 39.07 -3.88 -2.42
CA GLN A 81 39.45 -2.63 -3.08
C GLN A 81 38.24 -1.71 -3.28
N ASN A 82 37.10 -2.25 -3.72
CA ASN A 82 35.86 -1.49 -3.90
C ASN A 82 35.26 -0.98 -2.57
N LEU A 83 35.44 -1.72 -1.48
CA LEU A 83 35.05 -1.27 -0.14
C LEU A 83 35.91 -0.10 0.36
N ASN A 84 37.18 -0.03 -0.04
CA ASN A 84 38.09 1.05 0.36
C ASN A 84 37.82 2.36 -0.41
N ILE A 85 37.39 2.28 -1.67
CA ILE A 85 37.00 3.45 -2.50
C ILE A 85 35.75 4.13 -1.91
N ASN A 86 34.76 3.34 -1.46
CA ASN A 86 33.57 3.87 -0.77
C ASN A 86 33.90 4.48 0.62
N ARG A 87 35.06 4.15 1.21
CA ARG A 87 35.55 4.84 2.42
C ARG A 87 36.18 6.19 2.09
N HIS A 88 36.88 6.34 0.97
CA HIS A 88 37.50 7.61 0.58
C HIS A 88 36.50 8.65 0.10
N GLN A 89 35.38 8.26 -0.52
CA GLN A 89 34.30 9.21 -0.86
C GLN A 89 33.57 9.73 0.39
N ASN A 90 33.51 8.93 1.46
CA ASN A 90 32.92 9.31 2.74
C ASN A 90 33.93 9.96 3.72
N CYS A 91 35.20 10.13 3.32
CA CYS A 91 36.27 10.66 4.18
C CYS A 91 36.61 12.14 3.90
N VAL A 92 36.04 12.75 2.84
CA VAL A 92 36.32 14.17 2.51
C VAL A 92 35.43 15.14 3.29
N ASP A 93 34.26 14.71 3.78
CA ASP A 93 33.31 15.60 4.50
C ASP A 93 33.52 15.70 6.02
N LEU A 94 34.54 15.03 6.59
CA LEU A 94 34.74 15.01 8.05
C LEU A 94 36.09 15.56 8.52
N GLN A 95 36.78 16.40 7.75
CA GLN A 95 38.00 17.07 8.21
C GLN A 95 38.20 18.50 7.65
N GLN A 96 37.29 19.44 7.91
CA GLN A 96 37.71 20.84 8.09
C GLN A 96 36.66 21.67 8.84
N SER A 97 36.77 21.67 10.16
CA SER A 97 36.14 22.66 11.03
C SER A 97 37.18 23.11 12.05
N LYS A 98 37.95 24.14 11.68
CA LYS A 98 38.32 25.28 12.53
C LYS A 98 39.29 26.23 11.83
N CYS A 99 38.96 27.52 12.00
CA CYS A 99 39.77 28.74 11.88
C CYS A 99 39.69 29.53 10.57
N ASP A 100 39.06 30.70 10.75
CA ASP A 100 39.03 31.96 10.00
C ASP A 100 40.16 32.24 9.00
N THR A 101 39.79 32.80 7.83
CA THR A 101 40.12 34.18 7.40
C THR A 101 39.99 34.36 5.88
N GLU A 102 39.09 35.29 5.50
CA GLU A 102 39.05 36.20 4.34
C GLU A 102 38.94 35.74 2.86
N PHE A 103 37.81 36.17 2.28
CA PHE A 103 37.62 36.83 0.97
C PHE A 103 38.33 36.28 -0.28
N ARG A 104 37.50 35.80 -1.23
CA ARG A 104 37.31 36.50 -2.52
C ARG A 104 35.87 36.33 -3.05
N LYS A 105 35.20 37.46 -3.25
CA LYS A 105 33.99 37.61 -4.06
C LYS A 105 34.34 37.39 -5.54
N THR A 106 33.48 36.70 -6.28
CA THR A 106 33.05 37.17 -7.60
C THR A 106 31.61 36.73 -7.82
N GLU A 107 30.77 37.72 -8.08
CA GLU A 107 29.33 37.67 -8.18
C GLU A 107 28.85 36.96 -9.45
N GLY A 108 27.61 36.44 -9.41
CA GLY A 108 26.92 35.93 -10.57
C GLY A 108 25.45 35.57 -10.33
N ARG A 109 24.72 36.45 -9.62
CA ARG A 109 23.27 36.73 -9.63
C ARG A 109 22.19 35.62 -9.55
N ASP A 110 22.50 34.33 -9.67
CA ASP A 110 21.45 33.27 -9.75
C ASP A 110 21.37 32.38 -8.49
N ALA A 111 22.17 32.64 -7.45
CA ALA A 111 22.30 31.77 -6.28
C ALA A 111 21.29 32.03 -5.14
N ASN A 112 20.47 33.09 -5.21
CA ASN A 112 19.58 33.48 -4.10
C ASN A 112 18.23 32.75 -4.07
N ILE A 113 17.85 32.00 -5.11
CA ILE A 113 16.57 31.28 -5.16
C ILE A 113 16.72 29.83 -4.64
N THR A 114 17.93 29.26 -4.69
CA THR A 114 18.15 27.83 -4.38
C THR A 114 18.44 27.56 -2.89
N ALA A 115 18.62 28.59 -2.06
CA ALA A 115 19.06 28.44 -0.67
C ALA A 115 17.93 28.23 0.37
N GLN A 116 16.66 28.45 0.01
CA GLN A 116 15.51 28.28 0.93
C GLN A 116 14.82 26.91 0.87
N PHE A 117 15.13 26.08 -0.14
CA PHE A 117 14.51 24.77 -0.37
C PHE A 117 15.20 23.49 0.19
N PRO A 118 16.35 23.50 0.91
CA PRO A 118 16.99 22.23 1.31
C PRO A 118 16.31 21.40 2.42
N SER A 119 15.44 21.97 3.27
CA SER A 119 15.01 21.29 4.51
C SER A 119 13.65 20.58 4.46
N ILE A 120 12.81 20.85 3.46
CA ILE A 120 11.41 20.35 3.46
C ILE A 120 11.33 18.84 3.24
N LEU A 121 12.18 18.29 2.36
CA LEU A 121 12.12 16.88 1.98
C LEU A 121 12.61 15.95 3.10
N PRO A 122 13.78 16.20 3.75
CA PRO A 122 14.22 15.37 4.88
C PRO A 122 13.26 15.42 6.07
N ASP A 123 12.68 16.60 6.36
CA ASP A 123 11.70 16.75 7.42
C ASP A 123 10.40 16.00 7.10
N LEU A 124 9.94 16.04 5.84
CA LEU A 124 8.81 15.22 5.39
C LEU A 124 9.11 13.73 5.55
N GLU A 125 10.27 13.27 5.10
CA GLU A 125 10.65 11.85 5.17
C GLU A 125 10.70 11.34 6.60
N LYS A 126 11.25 12.15 7.51
CA LYS A 126 11.31 11.84 8.94
C LYS A 126 9.91 11.72 9.56
N ASN A 127 9.07 12.75 9.40
CA ASN A 127 7.73 12.78 10.00
C ASN A 127 6.83 11.67 9.43
N LEU A 128 6.90 11.45 8.12
CA LEU A 128 6.14 10.40 7.45
C LEU A 128 6.67 9.01 7.86
N GLY A 129 7.98 8.83 7.94
CA GLY A 129 8.60 7.57 8.36
C GLY A 129 8.22 7.17 9.78
N GLU A 130 8.22 8.11 10.73
CA GLU A 130 7.84 7.85 12.12
C GLU A 130 6.36 7.41 12.24
N ALA A 131 5.45 8.14 11.58
CA ALA A 131 4.04 7.80 11.59
C ALA A 131 3.74 6.46 10.89
N LEU A 132 4.30 6.25 9.68
CA LEU A 132 4.08 5.01 8.92
C LEU A 132 4.73 3.79 9.62
N SER A 133 5.85 3.97 10.31
CA SER A 133 6.43 2.91 11.14
C SER A 133 5.49 2.48 12.25
N CYS A 134 4.94 3.44 13.00
CA CYS A 134 4.01 3.17 14.10
C CYS A 134 2.70 2.52 13.61
N ILE A 135 2.14 3.02 12.51
CA ILE A 135 0.93 2.46 11.90
C ILE A 135 1.19 1.04 11.39
N LEU A 136 2.28 0.81 10.64
CA LEU A 136 2.63 -0.52 10.12
C LEU A 136 2.76 -1.54 11.24
N GLU A 137 3.52 -1.22 12.29
CA GLU A 137 3.68 -2.10 13.45
C GLU A 137 2.33 -2.40 14.12
N THR A 138 1.51 -1.37 14.35
CA THR A 138 0.23 -1.50 15.05
C THR A 138 -0.75 -2.34 14.24
N GLU A 139 -0.94 -2.04 12.95
CA GLU A 139 -1.93 -2.73 12.12
C GLU A 139 -1.51 -4.17 11.80
N MET A 140 -0.22 -4.43 11.62
CA MET A 140 0.28 -5.80 11.42
C MET A 140 0.12 -6.64 12.70
N LYS A 141 0.35 -6.07 13.89
CA LYS A 141 0.07 -6.73 15.18
C LYS A 141 -1.42 -7.00 15.37
N ILE A 142 -2.28 -6.08 14.97
CA ILE A 142 -3.74 -6.28 15.04
C ILE A 142 -4.17 -7.41 14.10
N ALA A 143 -3.67 -7.43 12.86
CA ALA A 143 -4.06 -8.41 11.85
C ALA A 143 -3.53 -9.82 12.13
N PHE A 144 -2.31 -9.94 12.66
CA PHE A 144 -1.59 -11.22 12.73
C PHE A 144 -1.13 -11.61 14.14
N GLY A 145 -1.43 -10.81 15.17
CA GLY A 145 -1.04 -11.08 16.54
C GLY A 145 0.47 -11.27 16.69
N ASN A 146 0.88 -12.34 17.37
CA ASN A 146 2.30 -12.63 17.62
C ASN A 146 3.09 -13.04 16.37
N LEU A 147 2.41 -13.42 15.29
CA LEU A 147 3.05 -13.85 14.03
C LEU A 147 3.34 -12.69 13.08
N TRP A 148 3.02 -11.44 13.47
CA TRP A 148 3.15 -10.28 12.59
C TRP A 148 4.57 -10.11 12.04
N MET A 149 5.62 -10.38 12.82
CA MET A 149 7.02 -10.31 12.39
C MET A 149 7.40 -11.37 11.35
N GLU A 150 6.69 -12.49 11.30
CA GLU A 150 6.91 -13.56 10.33
C GLU A 150 6.25 -13.24 8.99
N ILE A 151 5.11 -12.55 9.03
CA ILE A 151 4.30 -12.19 7.85
C ILE A 151 4.76 -10.87 7.24
N LEU A 152 5.34 -9.98 8.06
CA LEU A 152 5.84 -8.69 7.63
C LEU A 152 6.88 -8.82 6.50
N TYR A 153 6.73 -7.98 5.47
CA TYR A 153 7.48 -8.12 4.22
C TYR A 153 8.95 -7.75 4.41
N LEU A 154 9.22 -6.60 5.01
CA LEU A 154 10.55 -6.18 5.44
C LEU A 154 10.49 -5.92 6.94
N LYS A 155 11.44 -6.49 7.70
CA LYS A 155 11.49 -6.36 9.16
C LYS A 155 12.12 -5.03 9.59
N PRO A 156 11.75 -4.48 10.76
CA PRO A 156 12.38 -3.28 11.30
C PRO A 156 13.87 -3.54 11.61
N PRO A 157 14.72 -2.49 11.62
CA PRO A 157 14.40 -1.07 11.46
C PRO A 157 14.11 -0.69 9.99
N TRP A 158 13.13 0.19 9.79
CA TRP A 158 12.69 0.57 8.45
C TRP A 158 13.20 1.95 8.03
N THR A 159 13.66 2.03 6.79
CA THR A 159 13.71 3.30 6.04
C THR A 159 12.34 3.62 5.45
N LEU A 160 12.07 4.87 5.08
CA LEU A 160 10.80 5.25 4.44
C LEU A 160 10.52 4.43 3.17
N ALA A 161 11.56 4.12 2.38
CA ALA A 161 11.43 3.27 1.20
C ALA A 161 10.96 1.86 1.55
N SER A 162 11.55 1.24 2.58
CA SER A 162 11.14 -0.09 3.06
C SER A 162 9.73 -0.07 3.66
N LEU A 163 9.35 1.00 4.37
CA LEU A 163 7.98 1.18 4.88
C LEU A 163 6.99 1.20 3.73
N LEU A 164 7.16 2.09 2.76
CA LEU A 164 6.24 2.22 1.63
C LEU A 164 6.15 0.91 0.82
N GLN A 165 7.23 0.13 0.71
CA GLN A 165 7.17 -1.22 0.14
C GLN A 165 6.34 -2.19 0.99
N CYS A 166 6.50 -2.19 2.31
CA CYS A 166 5.66 -2.97 3.22
C CYS A 166 4.18 -2.60 3.07
N TYR A 167 3.85 -1.31 2.99
CA TYR A 167 2.48 -0.86 2.73
C TYR A 167 1.95 -1.40 1.41
N LYS A 168 2.72 -1.32 0.32
CA LYS A 168 2.32 -1.89 -0.98
C LYS A 168 2.05 -3.39 -0.91
N LYS A 169 2.93 -4.15 -0.22
CA LYS A 169 2.84 -5.61 -0.13
C LYS A 169 1.68 -6.07 0.75
N HIS A 170 1.45 -5.37 1.86
CA HIS A 170 0.38 -5.68 2.80
C HIS A 170 -0.89 -4.89 2.55
N TRP A 171 -0.98 -4.18 1.42
CA TRP A 171 -2.11 -3.31 1.14
C TRP A 171 -3.42 -4.08 1.06
N VAL A 172 -3.46 -5.14 0.25
CA VAL A 172 -4.71 -5.91 0.07
C VAL A 172 -5.09 -6.65 1.35
N ALA A 173 -4.11 -7.17 2.08
CA ALA A 173 -4.34 -8.06 3.23
C ALA A 173 -4.60 -7.31 4.55
N VAL A 174 -4.10 -6.08 4.70
CA VAL A 174 -4.17 -5.33 5.97
C VAL A 174 -4.70 -3.93 5.73
N PHE A 175 -3.95 -3.07 5.03
CA PHE A 175 -4.24 -1.63 5.01
C PHE A 175 -5.49 -1.25 4.21
N GLY A 176 -5.84 -2.02 3.18
CA GLY A 176 -7.03 -1.83 2.36
C GLY A 176 -8.34 -2.22 3.04
N TYR A 177 -8.28 -2.79 4.25
CA TYR A 177 -9.41 -2.96 5.17
C TYR A 177 -9.48 -1.82 6.20
N VAL A 178 -8.39 -1.04 6.34
CA VAL A 178 -8.23 0.02 7.34
C VAL A 178 -8.56 1.38 6.75
N VAL A 179 -8.11 1.65 5.52
CA VAL A 179 -8.33 2.89 4.77
C VAL A 179 -8.80 2.58 3.34
N PRO A 180 -9.40 3.55 2.61
CA PRO A 180 -9.87 3.32 1.25
C PRO A 180 -8.78 2.75 0.34
N ARG A 181 -9.12 1.68 -0.42
CA ARG A 181 -8.17 0.97 -1.30
C ARG A 181 -7.55 1.88 -2.37
N SER A 182 -8.24 2.94 -2.77
CA SER A 182 -7.76 3.96 -3.71
C SER A 182 -6.50 4.69 -3.23
N LEU A 183 -6.22 4.71 -1.92
CA LEU A 183 -4.99 5.30 -1.38
C LEU A 183 -3.73 4.48 -1.65
N LEU A 184 -3.84 3.29 -2.27
CA LEU A 184 -2.66 2.60 -2.80
C LEU A 184 -1.94 3.48 -3.79
N ALA A 185 -2.68 4.20 -4.65
CA ALA A 185 -2.10 5.13 -5.62
C ALA A 185 -1.28 6.24 -4.94
N THR A 186 -1.74 6.72 -3.78
CA THR A 186 -1.00 7.67 -2.94
C THR A 186 0.31 7.07 -2.42
N VAL A 187 0.29 5.83 -1.90
CA VAL A 187 1.51 5.13 -1.46
C VAL A 187 2.50 4.90 -2.62
N GLU A 188 2.00 4.52 -3.78
CA GLU A 188 2.83 4.31 -4.97
C GLU A 188 3.45 5.60 -5.49
N TYR A 189 2.68 6.70 -5.45
CA TYR A 189 3.16 8.04 -5.78
C TYR A 189 4.28 8.47 -4.83
N LEU A 190 4.07 8.36 -3.52
CA LEU A 190 5.06 8.70 -2.51
C LEU A 190 6.33 7.84 -2.67
N TYR A 191 6.19 6.54 -2.91
CA TYR A 191 7.33 5.66 -3.16
C TYR A 191 8.14 6.09 -4.39
N LYS A 192 7.46 6.45 -5.49
CA LYS A 192 8.12 6.88 -6.73
C LYS A 192 8.91 8.17 -6.54
N HIS A 193 8.40 9.12 -5.75
CA HIS A 193 8.93 10.48 -5.67
C HIS A 193 9.82 10.75 -4.45
N LEU A 194 9.66 10.01 -3.35
CA LEU A 194 10.52 10.10 -2.17
C LEU A 194 11.68 9.08 -2.21
N CYS A 195 11.51 7.95 -2.89
CA CYS A 195 12.51 6.87 -2.85
C CYS A 195 13.30 6.69 -4.15
N ARG A 196 12.89 7.33 -5.25
CA ARG A 196 13.64 7.35 -6.50
C ARG A 196 14.30 8.71 -6.62
N ALA A 197 15.63 8.75 -6.65
CA ALA A 197 16.43 9.97 -6.72
C ALA A 197 16.05 10.84 -7.92
N GLN A 198 15.08 11.72 -7.72
CA GLN A 198 14.59 12.66 -8.71
C GLN A 198 14.54 14.02 -8.05
N THR A 199 15.10 15.03 -8.73
CA THR A 199 15.05 16.42 -8.27
C THR A 199 13.58 16.85 -8.23
N VAL A 200 13.05 17.03 -7.02
CA VAL A 200 11.67 17.47 -6.80
C VAL A 200 11.62 18.97 -7.01
N ASP A 201 10.84 19.43 -8.00
CA ASP A 201 10.54 20.85 -8.18
C ASP A 201 9.55 21.35 -7.10
N SER A 202 9.45 22.66 -6.93
CA SER A 202 8.57 23.28 -5.91
C SER A 202 7.08 22.93 -6.10
N SER A 203 6.65 22.61 -7.32
CA SER A 203 5.30 22.09 -7.60
C SER A 203 5.11 20.65 -7.09
N ALA A 204 6.06 19.76 -7.39
CA ALA A 204 6.05 18.35 -6.99
C ALA A 204 6.18 18.20 -5.47
N ALA A 205 6.94 19.07 -4.80
CA ALA A 205 7.02 19.12 -3.34
C ALA A 205 5.65 19.41 -2.69
N GLY A 206 4.85 20.29 -3.32
CA GLY A 206 3.49 20.59 -2.86
C GLY A 206 2.56 19.39 -2.99
N VAL A 207 2.62 18.69 -4.13
CA VAL A 207 1.82 17.47 -4.35
C VAL A 207 2.24 16.36 -3.38
N LEU A 208 3.54 16.19 -3.14
CA LEU A 208 4.07 15.22 -2.16
C LEU A 208 3.54 15.48 -0.75
N LEU A 209 3.55 16.73 -0.30
CA LEU A 209 3.03 17.11 1.01
C LEU A 209 1.52 16.90 1.11
N GLN A 210 0.79 17.21 0.03
CA GLN A 210 -0.66 16.99 -0.01
C GLN A 210 -1.04 15.50 0.01
N GLU A 211 -0.33 14.68 -0.78
CA GLU A 211 -0.51 13.22 -0.78
C GLU A 211 -0.12 12.59 0.57
N SER A 212 0.93 13.10 1.22
CA SER A 212 1.32 12.68 2.57
C SER A 212 0.24 13.01 3.60
N LYS A 213 -0.32 14.23 3.56
CA LYS A 213 -1.45 14.62 4.45
C LYS A 213 -2.67 13.74 4.23
N LYS A 214 -3.02 13.49 2.96
CA LYS A 214 -4.16 12.63 2.60
C LYS A 214 -4.01 11.23 3.17
N LEU A 215 -2.81 10.64 3.07
CA LEU A 215 -2.51 9.33 3.63
C LEU A 215 -2.65 9.33 5.17
N LEU A 216 -2.00 10.28 5.85
CA LEU A 216 -2.05 10.38 7.32
C LEU A 216 -3.48 10.62 7.84
N HIS A 217 -4.23 11.52 7.20
CA HIS A 217 -5.63 11.80 7.56
C HIS A 217 -6.54 10.58 7.37
N ALA A 218 -6.29 9.74 6.36
CA ALA A 218 -7.09 8.53 6.20
C ALA A 218 -6.97 7.61 7.41
N PHE A 219 -5.75 7.43 7.94
CA PHE A 219 -5.51 6.61 9.11
C PHE A 219 -6.04 7.23 10.43
N SER A 220 -6.24 8.55 10.49
CA SER A 220 -6.74 9.21 11.71
C SER A 220 -8.19 8.87 12.02
N SER A 221 -8.95 8.38 11.05
CA SER A 221 -10.30 7.85 11.27
C SER A 221 -10.32 6.58 12.14
N ARG A 222 -9.19 5.86 12.21
CA ARG A 222 -9.08 4.59 12.94
C ARG A 222 -8.48 4.75 14.33
N SER A 223 -7.38 5.48 14.46
CA SER A 223 -6.65 5.63 15.73
C SER A 223 -5.73 6.85 15.68
N ASP A 224 -5.30 7.29 16.86
CA ASP A 224 -4.26 8.30 17.02
C ASP A 224 -2.83 7.72 17.01
N TYR A 225 -2.69 6.39 17.02
CA TYR A 225 -1.42 5.65 17.03
C TYR A 225 -0.44 6.20 18.08
N ASN A 226 -0.88 6.21 19.35
CA ASN A 226 -0.13 6.75 20.49
C ASN A 226 0.23 8.24 20.35
N GLY A 227 -0.59 8.99 19.61
CA GLY A 227 -0.39 10.41 19.35
C GLY A 227 0.73 10.72 18.34
N VAL A 228 1.36 9.72 17.73
CA VAL A 228 2.40 9.93 16.70
C VAL A 228 1.77 10.46 15.42
N LEU A 229 0.59 9.93 15.03
CA LEU A 229 -0.08 10.31 13.80
C LEU A 229 -0.53 11.78 13.78
N PRO A 230 -1.23 12.31 14.82
CA PRO A 230 -1.58 13.73 14.89
C PRO A 230 -0.37 14.67 14.87
N ARG A 231 0.76 14.28 15.51
CA ARG A 231 2.00 15.08 15.49
C ARG A 231 2.58 15.16 14.08
N ALA A 232 2.74 14.01 13.41
CA ALA A 232 3.23 13.97 12.05
C ALA A 232 2.32 14.76 11.09
N TYR A 233 1.00 14.65 11.24
CA TYR A 233 0.05 15.42 10.44
C TYR A 233 0.20 16.94 10.65
N ALA A 234 0.41 17.39 11.88
CA ALA A 234 0.64 18.79 12.20
C ALA A 234 1.95 19.32 11.58
N GLU A 235 3.05 18.57 11.70
CA GLU A 235 4.34 18.97 11.13
C GLU A 235 4.31 18.99 9.59
N VAL A 236 3.72 17.98 8.95
CA VAL A 236 3.55 17.97 7.48
C VAL A 236 2.64 19.13 7.02
N SER A 237 1.64 19.50 7.82
CA SER A 237 0.78 20.65 7.53
C SER A 237 1.52 21.98 7.63
N LYS A 238 2.41 22.14 8.62
CA LYS A 238 3.29 23.31 8.73
C LYS A 238 4.22 23.41 7.51
N LEU A 239 4.86 22.29 7.12
CA LEU A 239 5.72 22.24 5.92
C LEU A 239 4.95 22.64 4.65
N HIS A 240 3.71 22.18 4.49
CA HIS A 240 2.84 22.57 3.39
C HIS A 240 2.48 24.06 3.40
N GLN A 241 2.25 24.63 4.58
CA GLN A 241 1.96 26.05 4.74
C GLN A 241 3.18 26.91 4.38
N THR A 242 4.36 26.59 4.92
CA THR A 242 5.62 27.29 4.60
C THR A 242 5.93 27.26 3.10
N LEU A 243 5.68 26.12 2.42
CA LEU A 243 5.84 26.03 0.96
C LEU A 243 4.90 26.96 0.19
N THR A 244 3.69 27.19 0.72
CA THR A 244 2.67 28.02 0.08
C THR A 244 2.98 29.51 0.28
N GLU A 245 3.42 29.89 1.47
CA GLU A 245 3.83 31.28 1.81
C GLU A 245 5.03 31.74 0.97
N VAL A 246 6.04 30.88 0.77
CA VAL A 246 7.21 31.19 -0.08
C VAL A 246 6.82 31.42 -1.56
N LYS A 247 5.76 30.76 -2.04
CA LYS A 247 5.24 30.98 -3.41
C LYS A 247 4.48 32.31 -3.54
N SER A 248 3.84 32.77 -2.47
CA SER A 248 3.11 34.04 -2.45
C SER A 248 4.05 35.25 -2.44
N ASP A 249 5.17 35.18 -1.71
CA ASP A 249 6.16 36.27 -1.65
C ASP A 249 6.99 36.41 -2.94
N THR A 250 7.04 35.38 -3.78
CA THR A 250 7.76 35.43 -5.08
C THR A 250 6.87 35.96 -6.22
N GLY A 251 5.57 36.17 -5.96
CA GLY A 251 4.56 36.59 -6.96
C GLY A 251 4.19 38.08 -6.92
N GLN A 252 4.77 38.87 -6.02
CA GLN A 252 4.51 40.31 -5.90
C GLN A 252 5.79 41.11 -6.01
N ASP A 253 6.35 41.14 -7.21
CA ASP A 253 7.04 42.32 -7.71
C ASP A 253 6.56 42.52 -9.15
N LEU A 254 6.08 43.74 -9.44
CA LEU A 254 5.38 44.21 -10.66
C LEU A 254 3.84 44.15 -10.59
N SER A 255 3.25 45.11 -9.89
CA SER A 255 2.50 46.20 -10.54
C SER A 255 1.86 47.08 -9.46
N GLU A 256 2.34 48.32 -9.38
CA GLU A 256 1.70 49.40 -8.63
C GLU A 256 0.28 49.68 -9.15
N ASP A 257 -0.56 50.12 -8.21
CA ASP A 257 -1.68 51.06 -8.34
C ASP A 257 -2.75 50.81 -9.42
N THR A 258 -3.99 50.56 -8.98
CA THR A 258 -5.06 51.57 -9.05
C THR A 258 -6.31 51.12 -8.28
N MET A 259 -6.64 51.97 -7.30
CA MET A 259 -7.89 52.16 -6.57
C MET A 259 -9.15 52.17 -7.47
N VAL A 260 -10.28 51.62 -7.01
CA VAL A 260 -11.63 52.25 -6.97
C VAL A 260 -12.75 51.20 -6.75
N LEU A 261 -13.71 51.64 -5.94
CA LEU A 261 -14.90 51.00 -5.38
C LEU A 261 -16.11 50.86 -6.35
N SER A 262 -17.14 50.18 -5.84
CA SER A 262 -18.60 50.32 -6.11
C SER A 262 -19.17 49.41 -7.22
N GLU A 263 -19.99 48.42 -6.89
CA GLU A 263 -21.43 48.41 -6.55
C GLU A 263 -22.35 48.14 -7.77
N ASN A 264 -23.04 46.99 -7.70
CA ASN A 264 -24.43 46.69 -8.07
C ASN A 264 -25.05 47.31 -9.34
N ALA A 265 -25.57 46.45 -10.25
CA ALA A 265 -27.02 46.39 -10.56
C ALA A 265 -27.38 45.42 -11.73
N VAL A 266 -28.28 44.48 -11.42
CA VAL A 266 -29.55 44.15 -12.09
C VAL A 266 -29.59 43.67 -13.56
N CYS A 267 -30.23 42.49 -13.71
CA CYS A 267 -30.74 41.83 -14.92
C CYS A 267 -31.65 42.67 -15.84
N GLU A 268 -31.67 42.38 -17.15
CA GLU A 268 -32.91 42.05 -17.89
C GLU A 268 -32.68 41.39 -19.28
N LYS A 269 -33.30 40.20 -19.45
CA LYS A 269 -34.05 39.59 -20.60
C LYS A 269 -33.47 39.61 -22.04
N MET A 270 -33.26 38.43 -22.68
CA MET A 270 -34.19 37.65 -23.56
C MET A 270 -34.10 38.15 -25.03
N GLU A 271 -33.96 37.42 -26.14
CA GLU A 271 -34.05 36.01 -26.53
C GLU A 271 -33.42 35.82 -27.95
N ALA A 272 -32.96 34.60 -28.24
CA ALA A 272 -32.85 33.91 -29.55
C ALA A 272 -32.11 34.54 -30.76
N MET A 273 -31.07 33.83 -31.26
CA MET A 273 -31.04 33.18 -32.61
C MET A 273 -29.62 32.67 -32.94
N THR A 274 -29.43 31.34 -32.97
CA THR A 274 -28.36 30.64 -33.71
C THR A 274 -28.78 30.45 -35.17
N PRO A 275 -27.87 30.34 -36.18
CA PRO A 275 -26.83 29.28 -36.19
C PRO A 275 -25.47 29.59 -36.87
N ASN A 276 -24.48 28.75 -36.50
CA ASN A 276 -23.25 28.34 -37.24
C ASN A 276 -22.27 29.45 -37.69
N LEU A 277 -20.93 29.32 -37.59
CA LEU A 277 -20.06 28.16 -37.61
C LEU A 277 -18.67 28.58 -37.08
N GLN A 278 -17.92 27.61 -36.54
CA GLN A 278 -16.46 27.58 -36.39
C GLN A 278 -15.81 28.49 -35.34
N ASN A 279 -15.50 27.89 -34.18
CA ASN A 279 -14.28 28.24 -33.48
C ASN A 279 -13.63 27.04 -32.78
N CYS A 280 -12.29 27.05 -32.82
CA CYS A 280 -11.36 26.10 -32.24
C CYS A 280 -11.56 25.92 -30.74
N GLU A 281 -12.02 24.75 -30.28
CA GLU A 281 -11.78 24.27 -28.91
C GLU A 281 -11.69 22.74 -28.88
N GLU A 282 -10.50 22.21 -29.16
CA GLU A 282 -10.14 20.84 -28.78
C GLU A 282 -8.79 20.89 -28.08
N LYS A 283 -8.81 20.99 -26.73
CA LYS A 283 -7.75 20.41 -25.85
C LYS A 283 -7.93 20.61 -24.34
N LYS A 284 -8.96 21.32 -23.85
CA LYS A 284 -9.07 21.60 -22.39
C LYS A 284 -10.28 21.04 -21.65
N LEU A 285 -11.27 20.47 -22.35
CA LEU A 285 -12.52 20.01 -21.71
C LEU A 285 -12.52 18.51 -21.32
N HIS A 286 -11.64 17.68 -21.90
CA HIS A 286 -11.67 16.23 -21.65
C HIS A 286 -11.12 15.80 -20.29
N SER A 287 -10.34 16.62 -19.58
CA SER A 287 -9.69 16.20 -18.34
C SER A 287 -10.61 16.24 -17.11
N SER A 288 -11.64 17.10 -17.07
CA SER A 288 -12.53 17.17 -15.89
C SER A 288 -13.67 16.15 -15.95
N THR A 289 -14.21 15.88 -17.15
CA THR A 289 -15.27 14.88 -17.34
C THR A 289 -14.78 13.45 -17.11
N HIS A 290 -13.54 13.14 -17.56
CA HIS A 290 -12.93 11.82 -17.34
C HIS A 290 -12.72 11.52 -15.85
N VAL A 291 -12.24 12.50 -15.08
CA VAL A 291 -12.03 12.35 -13.63
C VAL A 291 -13.35 12.17 -12.86
N ALA A 292 -14.41 12.86 -13.28
CA ALA A 292 -15.74 12.69 -12.70
C ALA A 292 -16.34 11.30 -13.04
N GLN A 293 -16.14 10.82 -14.26
CA GLN A 293 -16.63 9.51 -14.72
C GLN A 293 -15.86 8.33 -14.10
N GLU A 294 -14.54 8.45 -13.93
CA GLU A 294 -13.74 7.46 -13.19
C GLU A 294 -14.16 7.35 -11.72
N ASN A 295 -14.46 8.48 -11.07
CA ASN A 295 -14.98 8.47 -9.70
C ASN A 295 -16.33 7.76 -9.63
N ARG A 296 -17.20 7.96 -10.64
CA ARG A 296 -18.50 7.32 -10.74
C ARG A 296 -18.41 5.81 -10.93
N HIS A 297 -17.53 5.33 -11.81
CA HIS A 297 -17.30 3.90 -12.01
C HIS A 297 -16.74 3.23 -10.76
N GLN A 298 -15.91 3.94 -9.99
CA GLN A 298 -15.41 3.46 -8.70
C GLN A 298 -16.51 3.35 -7.64
N GLU A 299 -17.48 4.26 -7.60
CA GLU A 299 -18.67 4.15 -6.74
C GLU A 299 -19.50 2.91 -7.09
N ILE A 300 -19.78 2.70 -8.38
CA ILE A 300 -20.51 1.52 -8.89
C ILE A 300 -19.79 0.24 -8.47
N TRP A 301 -18.47 0.19 -8.66
CA TRP A 301 -17.66 -0.96 -8.28
C TRP A 301 -17.66 -1.21 -6.77
N SER A 302 -17.67 -0.16 -5.96
CA SER A 302 -17.72 -0.27 -4.49
C SER A 302 -19.02 -0.92 -4.01
N VAL A 303 -20.14 -0.68 -4.71
CA VAL A 303 -21.42 -1.35 -4.42
C VAL A 303 -21.35 -2.83 -4.77
N LEU A 304 -20.81 -3.19 -5.94
CA LEU A 304 -20.61 -4.59 -6.33
C LEU A 304 -19.69 -5.33 -5.35
N GLU A 305 -18.62 -4.67 -4.89
CA GLU A 305 -17.72 -5.19 -3.86
C GLU A 305 -18.41 -5.34 -2.50
N GLY A 306 -19.28 -4.40 -2.13
CA GLY A 306 -20.13 -4.49 -0.94
C GLY A 306 -21.05 -5.71 -0.97
N VAL A 307 -21.70 -5.96 -2.11
CA VAL A 307 -22.54 -7.16 -2.32
C VAL A 307 -21.70 -8.43 -2.17
N TRP A 308 -20.52 -8.47 -2.79
CA TRP A 308 -19.59 -9.60 -2.66
C TRP A 308 -19.19 -9.85 -1.20
N ASN A 309 -18.79 -8.81 -0.47
CA ASN A 309 -18.39 -8.92 0.93
C ASN A 309 -19.55 -9.39 1.81
N THR A 310 -20.77 -8.95 1.51
CA THR A 310 -21.98 -9.35 2.25
C THR A 310 -22.28 -10.82 2.04
N ILE A 311 -22.23 -11.30 0.80
CA ILE A 311 -22.40 -12.73 0.47
C ILE A 311 -21.34 -13.57 1.17
N ASN A 312 -20.09 -13.14 1.13
CA ASN A 312 -19.00 -13.86 1.78
C ASN A 312 -19.18 -13.92 3.30
N LEU A 313 -19.51 -12.80 3.95
CA LEU A 313 -19.77 -12.75 5.39
C LEU A 313 -20.94 -13.65 5.79
N TYR A 314 -22.05 -13.57 5.05
CA TYR A 314 -23.23 -14.40 5.29
C TYR A 314 -22.94 -15.89 5.06
N SER A 315 -22.11 -16.22 4.07
CA SER A 315 -21.68 -17.61 3.82
C SER A 315 -20.86 -18.19 4.98
N VAL A 316 -19.94 -17.40 5.55
CA VAL A 316 -19.13 -17.82 6.70
C VAL A 316 -20.03 -18.06 7.91
N GLU A 317 -20.98 -17.17 8.17
CA GLU A 317 -21.93 -17.31 9.29
C GLU A 317 -22.79 -18.58 9.15
N ILE A 318 -23.33 -18.84 7.96
CA ILE A 318 -24.12 -20.04 7.68
C ILE A 318 -23.27 -21.30 7.83
N PHE A 319 -22.05 -21.32 7.28
CA PHE A 319 -21.17 -22.50 7.38
C PHE A 319 -20.75 -22.81 8.82
N GLN A 320 -20.51 -21.79 9.65
CA GLN A 320 -20.23 -22.00 11.07
C GLN A 320 -21.43 -22.59 11.82
N LYS A 321 -22.65 -22.12 11.52
CA LYS A 321 -23.90 -22.62 12.12
C LYS A 321 -24.25 -24.03 11.66
N LEU A 322 -23.76 -24.45 10.50
CA LEU A 322 -23.98 -25.77 9.90
C LEU A 322 -22.84 -26.76 10.14
N ASP A 323 -21.76 -26.37 10.84
CA ASP A 323 -20.63 -27.26 11.13
C ASP A 323 -21.10 -28.44 12.03
N PRO A 324 -20.97 -29.69 11.56
CA PRO A 324 -21.36 -30.87 12.33
C PRO A 324 -20.74 -30.97 13.72
N ASN A 325 -19.57 -30.32 13.94
CA ASN A 325 -18.83 -30.34 15.20
C ASN A 325 -19.37 -29.34 16.24
N THR A 326 -20.10 -28.30 15.82
CA THR A 326 -20.66 -27.26 16.69
C THR A 326 -22.13 -27.50 17.02
N VAL A 327 -22.83 -28.30 16.20
CA VAL A 327 -24.26 -28.60 16.38
C VAL A 327 -24.47 -29.63 17.49
N THR A 328 -24.73 -29.14 18.70
CA THR A 328 -25.29 -29.96 19.80
C THR A 328 -26.74 -30.36 19.48
N VAL A 329 -27.14 -31.56 19.92
CA VAL A 329 -28.44 -32.22 19.65
C VAL A 329 -29.67 -31.37 20.01
N THR A 330 -29.51 -30.29 20.76
CA THR A 330 -30.57 -29.48 21.36
C THR A 330 -31.03 -28.25 20.56
N ALA A 331 -30.50 -27.96 19.36
CA ALA A 331 -30.81 -26.72 18.62
C ALA A 331 -31.44 -26.93 17.22
N LYS A 332 -32.50 -27.74 17.12
CA LYS A 332 -33.22 -28.00 15.84
C LYS A 332 -33.68 -26.72 15.12
N SER A 333 -34.19 -25.72 15.86
CA SER A 333 -34.63 -24.44 15.30
C SER A 333 -33.48 -23.62 14.70
N SER A 334 -32.32 -23.61 15.36
CA SER A 334 -31.11 -22.94 14.86
C SER A 334 -30.58 -23.60 13.58
N PHE A 335 -30.72 -24.92 13.46
CA PHE A 335 -30.35 -25.66 12.26
C PHE A 335 -31.31 -25.36 11.10
N GLU A 336 -32.63 -25.38 11.34
CA GLU A 336 -33.64 -25.06 10.31
C GLU A 336 -33.48 -23.63 9.77
N GLU A 337 -33.19 -22.66 10.65
CA GLU A 337 -32.90 -21.29 10.26
C GLU A 337 -31.63 -21.18 9.41
N ALA A 338 -30.54 -21.85 9.82
CA ALA A 338 -29.30 -21.87 9.07
C ALA A 338 -29.44 -22.58 7.72
N PHE A 339 -30.22 -23.66 7.66
CA PHE A 339 -30.52 -24.39 6.43
C PHE A 339 -31.38 -23.56 5.46
N LEU A 340 -32.39 -22.84 5.97
CA LEU A 340 -33.17 -21.89 5.16
C LEU A 340 -32.28 -20.74 4.66
N GLY A 341 -31.38 -20.24 5.50
CA GLY A 341 -30.36 -19.26 5.12
C GLY A 341 -29.45 -19.77 4.00
N LEU A 342 -29.03 -21.04 4.08
CA LEU A 342 -28.25 -21.70 3.03
C LEU A 342 -29.01 -21.75 1.69
N GLN A 343 -30.30 -22.09 1.69
CA GLN A 343 -31.11 -22.09 0.46
C GLN A 343 -31.21 -20.69 -0.16
N LYS A 344 -31.43 -19.66 0.67
CA LYS A 344 -31.47 -18.26 0.21
C LYS A 344 -30.12 -17.82 -0.38
N LEU A 345 -29.02 -18.21 0.27
CA LEU A 345 -27.67 -17.92 -0.21
C LEU A 345 -27.39 -18.60 -1.56
N ILE A 346 -27.80 -19.87 -1.74
CA ILE A 346 -27.68 -20.58 -3.02
C ILE A 346 -28.43 -19.84 -4.13
N ALA A 347 -29.67 -19.44 -3.87
CA ALA A 347 -30.48 -18.70 -4.85
C ALA A 347 -29.80 -17.39 -5.24
N ALA A 348 -29.39 -16.57 -4.26
CA ALA A 348 -28.74 -15.30 -4.51
C ALA A 348 -27.41 -15.44 -5.27
N VAL A 349 -26.58 -16.42 -4.91
CA VAL A 349 -25.31 -16.68 -5.59
C VAL A 349 -25.54 -17.12 -7.04
N ASN A 350 -26.52 -18.00 -7.30
CA ASN A 350 -26.84 -18.43 -8.66
C ASN A 350 -27.35 -17.27 -9.52
N ASP A 351 -28.24 -16.43 -8.99
CA ASP A 351 -28.84 -15.31 -9.73
C ASP A 351 -27.77 -14.26 -10.11
N ILE A 352 -26.88 -13.91 -9.18
CA ILE A 352 -25.77 -12.99 -9.45
C ILE A 352 -24.79 -13.59 -10.46
N LEU A 353 -24.44 -14.85 -10.28
CA LEU A 353 -23.47 -15.53 -11.14
C LEU A 353 -23.98 -15.65 -12.57
N GLU A 354 -25.25 -15.99 -12.75
CA GLU A 354 -25.90 -16.04 -14.05
C GLU A 354 -25.97 -14.64 -14.68
N GLY A 355 -26.34 -13.61 -13.89
CA GLY A 355 -26.33 -12.22 -14.34
C GLY A 355 -24.95 -11.78 -14.84
N ILE A 356 -23.90 -12.06 -14.07
CA ILE A 356 -22.53 -11.72 -14.44
C ILE A 356 -22.05 -12.50 -15.67
N ARG A 357 -22.35 -13.81 -15.76
CA ARG A 357 -21.98 -14.63 -16.92
C ARG A 357 -22.57 -14.06 -18.21
N ARG A 358 -23.83 -13.63 -18.19
CA ARG A 358 -24.48 -12.99 -19.34
C ARG A 358 -23.79 -11.70 -19.76
N ILE A 359 -23.41 -10.86 -18.79
CA ILE A 359 -22.66 -9.62 -19.06
C ILE A 359 -21.28 -9.89 -19.66
N LEU A 360 -20.60 -10.94 -19.21
CA LEU A 360 -19.27 -11.29 -19.71
C LEU A 360 -19.29 -11.92 -21.11
N THR A 361 -20.45 -12.36 -21.62
CA THR A 361 -20.53 -12.87 -23.00
C THR A 361 -20.18 -11.79 -24.02
N PRO A 362 -19.47 -12.11 -25.12
CA PRO A 362 -19.02 -11.11 -26.11
C PRO A 362 -20.16 -10.29 -26.75
N ASN A 363 -21.39 -10.81 -26.74
CA ASN A 363 -22.57 -10.18 -27.32
C ASN A 363 -23.55 -9.68 -26.23
N SER A 364 -23.05 -9.36 -25.04
CA SER A 364 -23.88 -8.88 -23.93
C SER A 364 -24.69 -7.64 -24.33
N THR A 365 -25.99 -7.67 -24.05
CA THR A 365 -26.91 -6.57 -24.36
C THR A 365 -27.20 -5.74 -23.11
N PHE A 366 -27.75 -4.53 -23.29
CA PHE A 366 -28.23 -3.72 -22.16
C PHE A 366 -29.26 -4.47 -21.30
N GLN A 367 -30.05 -5.38 -21.88
CA GLN A 367 -31.03 -6.18 -21.17
C GLN A 367 -30.39 -7.13 -20.13
N ASP A 368 -29.20 -7.66 -20.44
CA ASP A 368 -28.46 -8.53 -19.52
C ASP A 368 -27.99 -7.74 -18.29
N ILE A 369 -27.57 -6.50 -18.51
CA ILE A 369 -27.11 -5.57 -17.47
C ILE A 369 -28.29 -5.05 -16.64
N TRP A 370 -29.40 -4.75 -17.29
CA TRP A 370 -30.67 -4.39 -16.64
C TRP A 370 -31.17 -5.49 -15.69
N THR A 371 -31.01 -6.75 -16.07
CA THR A 371 -31.41 -7.90 -15.24
C THR A 371 -30.59 -7.95 -13.95
N LEU A 372 -29.26 -7.81 -14.03
CA LEU A 372 -28.38 -7.74 -12.86
C LEU A 372 -28.69 -6.50 -12.01
N TYR A 373 -28.90 -5.35 -12.64
CA TYR A 373 -29.24 -4.09 -11.97
C TYR A 373 -30.53 -4.21 -11.14
N ASN A 374 -31.59 -4.76 -11.71
CA ASN A 374 -32.85 -4.98 -10.98
C ASN A 374 -32.66 -5.95 -9.80
N PHE A 375 -31.86 -6.99 -9.96
CA PHE A 375 -31.55 -7.90 -8.86
C PHE A 375 -30.80 -7.18 -7.73
N LEU A 376 -29.84 -6.32 -8.07
CA LEU A 376 -29.07 -5.53 -7.11
C LEU A 376 -29.97 -4.57 -6.31
N ILE A 377 -31.00 -4.00 -6.95
CA ILE A 377 -31.99 -3.13 -6.29
C ILE A 377 -33.02 -3.91 -5.48
N SER A 378 -33.45 -5.06 -5.98
CA SER A 378 -34.52 -5.85 -5.36
C SER A 378 -34.08 -6.57 -4.08
N ASN A 379 -32.78 -6.78 -3.89
CA ASN A 379 -32.26 -7.30 -2.63
C ASN A 379 -32.18 -6.18 -1.58
N GLU A 380 -32.85 -6.39 -0.44
CA GLU A 380 -32.91 -5.48 0.73
C GLU A 380 -31.54 -5.04 1.29
N ILE A 381 -30.45 -5.62 0.78
CA ILE A 381 -29.06 -5.31 1.12
C ILE A 381 -28.64 -3.92 0.59
N ASN A 382 -29.36 -3.34 -0.37
CA ASN A 382 -28.90 -2.17 -1.14
C ASN A 382 -29.86 -0.96 -1.08
N ASN A 383 -30.08 -0.41 0.12
CA ASN A 383 -30.73 0.92 0.26
C ASN A 383 -29.86 2.10 -0.26
N SER A 384 -28.70 1.83 -0.86
CA SER A 384 -27.69 2.84 -1.22
C SER A 384 -27.23 2.78 -2.68
N ILE A 385 -27.96 2.13 -3.60
CA ILE A 385 -27.64 2.21 -5.04
C ILE A 385 -27.95 3.64 -5.51
N LYS A 386 -26.90 4.38 -5.83
CA LYS A 386 -26.98 5.77 -6.31
C LYS A 386 -26.79 5.89 -7.81
N PHE A 387 -26.62 4.79 -8.53
CA PHE A 387 -26.29 4.77 -9.96
C PHE A 387 -27.40 4.14 -10.79
N THR A 388 -27.49 4.49 -12.08
CA THR A 388 -28.49 3.95 -13.02
C THR A 388 -27.98 2.70 -13.76
N ALA A 389 -28.88 1.99 -14.44
CA ALA A 389 -28.49 0.84 -15.25
C ALA A 389 -27.59 1.23 -16.43
N GLU A 390 -27.76 2.43 -16.99
CA GLU A 390 -26.91 2.99 -18.03
C GLU A 390 -25.49 3.25 -17.51
N GLU A 391 -25.36 3.83 -16.31
CA GLU A 391 -24.05 4.04 -15.69
C GLU A 391 -23.36 2.70 -15.37
N LEU A 392 -24.13 1.68 -14.95
CA LEU A 392 -23.61 0.33 -14.80
C LEU A 392 -23.13 -0.22 -16.15
N TYR A 393 -23.94 -0.07 -17.21
CA TYR A 393 -23.59 -0.52 -18.56
C TYR A 393 -22.29 0.12 -19.06
N GLU A 394 -22.15 1.44 -18.91
CA GLU A 394 -20.92 2.15 -19.28
C GLU A 394 -19.71 1.65 -18.49
N CYS A 395 -19.87 1.40 -17.18
CA CYS A 395 -18.82 0.88 -16.32
C CYS A 395 -18.34 -0.50 -16.76
N VAL A 396 -19.24 -1.50 -16.92
CA VAL A 396 -18.85 -2.86 -17.34
C VAL A 396 -18.47 -2.98 -18.82
N SER A 397 -18.75 -1.94 -19.63
CA SER A 397 -18.27 -1.87 -21.01
C SER A 397 -16.77 -1.56 -21.08
N GLN A 398 -16.17 -1.01 -20.01
CA GLN A 398 -14.73 -0.81 -19.94
C GLN A 398 -13.99 -2.13 -19.66
N GLU A 399 -12.91 -2.38 -20.39
CA GLU A 399 -12.12 -3.61 -20.31
C GLU A 399 -11.63 -3.92 -18.90
N ILE A 400 -11.14 -2.91 -18.17
CA ILE A 400 -10.63 -3.05 -16.80
C ILE A 400 -11.71 -3.60 -15.84
N TYR A 401 -12.94 -3.06 -15.91
CA TYR A 401 -14.03 -3.51 -15.06
C TYR A 401 -14.60 -4.85 -15.52
N ARG A 402 -14.59 -5.12 -16.82
CA ARG A 402 -14.98 -6.41 -17.39
C ARG A 402 -14.03 -7.53 -16.97
N GLU A 403 -12.72 -7.29 -16.95
CA GLU A 403 -11.71 -8.22 -16.43
C GLU A 403 -11.89 -8.46 -14.93
N ARG A 404 -12.10 -7.41 -14.14
CA ARG A 404 -12.39 -7.54 -12.71
C ARG A 404 -13.66 -8.34 -12.45
N LEU A 405 -14.70 -8.12 -13.25
CA LEU A 405 -15.94 -8.86 -13.17
C LEU A 405 -15.74 -10.35 -13.54
N ALA A 406 -14.86 -10.64 -14.50
CA ALA A 406 -14.48 -12.02 -14.84
C ALA A 406 -13.77 -12.72 -13.68
N VAL A 407 -12.85 -12.04 -12.98
CA VAL A 407 -12.21 -12.58 -11.76
C VAL A 407 -13.26 -12.85 -10.68
N GLY A 408 -14.17 -11.89 -10.42
CA GLY A 408 -15.26 -12.06 -9.46
C GLY A 408 -16.21 -13.19 -9.83
N CYS A 409 -16.51 -13.37 -11.12
CA CYS A 409 -17.32 -14.49 -11.63
C CYS A 409 -16.68 -15.85 -11.32
N CYS A 410 -15.36 -15.98 -11.51
CA CYS A 410 -14.63 -17.20 -11.17
C CYS A 410 -14.69 -17.50 -9.67
N GLN A 411 -14.53 -16.48 -8.82
CA GLN A 411 -14.64 -16.64 -7.37
C GLN A 411 -16.06 -17.02 -6.94
N LEU A 412 -17.08 -16.39 -7.54
CA LEU A 412 -18.48 -16.69 -7.25
C LEU A 412 -18.85 -18.12 -7.69
N ALA A 413 -18.29 -18.62 -8.79
CA ALA A 413 -18.45 -20.01 -9.23
C ALA A 413 -17.81 -21.02 -8.27
N GLN A 414 -16.64 -20.69 -7.69
CA GLN A 414 -16.01 -21.51 -6.65
C GLN A 414 -16.86 -21.53 -5.37
N LEU A 415 -17.41 -20.38 -4.98
CA LEU A 415 -18.32 -20.26 -3.85
C LEU A 415 -19.62 -21.06 -4.09
N GLU A 416 -20.22 -20.95 -5.27
CA GLU A 416 -21.39 -21.74 -5.70
C GLU A 416 -21.14 -23.24 -5.52
N HIS A 417 -20.02 -23.75 -6.01
CA HIS A 417 -19.63 -25.15 -5.86
C HIS A 417 -19.53 -25.56 -4.38
N THR A 418 -18.86 -24.73 -3.58
CA THR A 418 -18.66 -24.98 -2.14
C THR A 418 -19.99 -25.00 -1.38
N ILE A 419 -20.87 -24.04 -1.65
CA ILE A 419 -22.20 -23.95 -1.04
C ILE A 419 -23.05 -25.16 -1.44
N LYS A 420 -23.03 -25.58 -2.72
CA LYS A 420 -23.77 -26.77 -3.18
C LYS A 420 -23.27 -28.05 -2.52
N GLN A 421 -21.96 -28.19 -2.35
CA GLN A 421 -21.36 -29.33 -1.65
C GLN A 421 -21.75 -29.34 -0.16
N CYS A 422 -21.70 -28.17 0.50
CA CYS A 422 -22.18 -28.01 1.86
C CYS A 422 -23.66 -28.39 1.97
N ASN A 423 -24.51 -27.90 1.06
CA ASN A 423 -25.94 -28.21 1.02
C ASN A 423 -26.20 -29.72 0.89
N ALA A 424 -25.49 -30.42 0.01
CA ALA A 424 -25.62 -31.88 -0.14
C ALA A 424 -25.22 -32.63 1.14
N SER A 425 -24.13 -32.21 1.79
CA SER A 425 -23.67 -32.79 3.06
C SER A 425 -24.68 -32.55 4.19
N VAL A 426 -25.14 -31.32 4.34
CA VAL A 426 -26.10 -30.90 5.37
C VAL A 426 -27.45 -31.56 5.16
N HIS A 427 -27.91 -31.70 3.91
CA HIS A 427 -29.15 -32.38 3.59
C HIS A 427 -29.10 -33.89 3.93
N THR A 428 -27.95 -34.52 3.67
CA THR A 428 -27.71 -35.93 4.05
C THR A 428 -27.70 -36.10 5.56
N GLU A 429 -27.02 -35.21 6.28
CA GLU A 429 -26.95 -35.24 7.75
C GLU A 429 -28.29 -34.95 8.41
N ALA A 430 -29.05 -33.98 7.90
CA ALA A 430 -30.41 -33.68 8.35
C ALA A 430 -31.34 -34.90 8.21
N LYS A 431 -31.25 -35.62 7.09
CA LYS A 431 -32.00 -36.85 6.85
C LYS A 431 -31.58 -37.97 7.81
N ASN A 432 -30.28 -38.13 8.07
CA ASN A 432 -29.77 -39.12 9.02
C ASN A 432 -30.23 -38.83 10.46
N ARG A 433 -30.38 -37.54 10.82
CA ARG A 433 -30.88 -37.08 12.13
C ARG A 433 -32.40 -36.99 12.24
N GLY A 434 -33.15 -37.23 11.15
CA GLY A 434 -34.61 -37.12 11.11
C GLY A 434 -35.13 -35.68 11.26
N TRP A 435 -34.33 -34.70 10.85
CA TRP A 435 -34.71 -33.27 10.84
C TRP A 435 -35.42 -32.87 9.54
N LEU A 436 -35.22 -33.65 8.48
CA LEU A 436 -35.93 -33.67 7.19
C LEU A 436 -36.43 -35.09 6.94
#